data_AF-A0A2T2SIV8-F1
#
_entry.id   AF-A0A2T2SIV8-F1
#
_cell.length_a   1.000
_cell.length_b   1.000
_cell.length_c   1.000
_cell.angle_alpha   90.00
_cell.angle_beta   90.00
_cell.angle_gamma   90.00
#
_symmetry.space_group_name_H-M   'P 1'
#
loop_
_entity.id
_entity.type
_entity.pdbx_description
1 polymer ?
#
loop_
_entity_poly.entity_id
_entity_poly.type
_entity_poly.pdbx_seq_one_letter_code
_entity_poly.pdbx_strand_id
1 'polypeptide(L)'
;EDEEFADDSTDAGELGAGHSVTALYDVIPRGVESEVDVPTVGDLKYQETQPSDAAEASDELLTLKLRYKEPDGDESQLIERPLTQEAANREVSPDFSFAAAVAGYGMLLRDSEYKGSLTLDAVRRLAEQGRGEDPSGTRAGFISLVEDTRGVLAVSPPGKEGNPSQ
;
A
#
# COMPACT_ATOMS: atom_id res chain seq x y z
N GLU A 1 -22.86 1.79 6.59
CA GLU A 1 -21.41 1.49 6.54
C GLU A 1 -20.90 1.03 7.90
N ASP A 2 -21.10 1.78 8.99
CA ASP A 2 -20.74 1.29 10.35
C ASP A 2 -21.51 0.02 10.78
N GLU A 3 -22.77 -0.14 10.36
CA GLU A 3 -23.58 -1.32 10.69
C GLU A 3 -23.09 -2.61 10.00
N GLU A 4 -22.52 -2.51 8.79
CA GLU A 4 -22.01 -3.65 8.03
C GLU A 4 -20.63 -4.10 8.53
N PHE A 5 -19.80 -3.16 9.02
CA PHE A 5 -18.54 -3.49 9.68
C PHE A 5 -18.72 -4.05 11.10
N ALA A 6 -19.86 -3.76 11.73
CA ALA A 6 -20.23 -4.28 13.04
C ALA A 6 -20.91 -5.66 12.98
N ASP A 7 -21.32 -6.12 11.79
CA ASP A 7 -22.02 -7.38 11.61
C ASP A 7 -21.05 -8.54 11.37
N ASP A 8 -20.75 -9.28 12.45
CA ASP A 8 -19.91 -10.49 12.46
C ASP A 8 -20.47 -11.63 11.57
N SER A 9 -21.67 -11.49 10.97
CA SER A 9 -22.25 -12.46 10.02
C SER A 9 -21.83 -12.25 8.57
N THR A 10 -21.18 -11.13 8.26
CA THR A 10 -20.67 -10.83 6.91
C THR A 10 -19.22 -11.33 6.77
N ASP A 11 -18.98 -12.25 5.83
CA ASP A 11 -17.65 -12.79 5.55
C ASP A 11 -16.78 -11.73 4.85
N ALA A 12 -16.02 -10.97 5.65
CA ALA A 12 -15.13 -9.92 5.19
C ALA A 12 -13.78 -10.44 4.63
N GLY A 13 -13.65 -11.76 4.43
CA GLY A 13 -12.38 -12.40 4.10
C GLY A 13 -11.63 -12.77 5.37
N GLU A 14 -11.88 -13.99 5.87
CA GLU A 14 -11.21 -14.50 7.06
C GLU A 14 -9.67 -14.48 6.91
N LEU A 15 -9.00 -13.70 7.75
CA LEU A 15 -7.55 -13.79 7.96
C LEU A 15 -7.28 -14.95 8.93
N GLY A 16 -7.23 -16.16 8.38
CA GLY A 16 -6.99 -17.38 9.16
C GLY A 16 -5.66 -17.36 9.93
N ALA A 17 -5.62 -18.11 11.04
CA ALA A 17 -4.43 -18.23 11.87
C ALA A 17 -3.19 -18.64 11.05
N GLY A 18 -2.07 -17.93 11.25
CA GLY A 18 -0.81 -18.17 10.55
C GLY A 18 -0.59 -17.32 9.29
N HIS A 19 -1.57 -16.52 8.86
CA HIS A 19 -1.41 -15.59 7.75
C HIS A 19 -0.86 -14.25 8.24
N SER A 20 0.16 -13.73 7.55
CA SER A 20 0.63 -12.36 7.73
C SER A 20 0.14 -11.51 6.57
N VAL A 21 -0.58 -10.43 6.86
CA VAL A 21 -1.08 -9.49 5.86
C VAL A 21 -0.37 -8.16 6.04
N THR A 22 0.10 -7.61 4.93
CA THR A 22 0.62 -6.25 4.87
C THR A 22 -0.26 -5.46 3.92
N ALA A 23 -0.95 -4.46 4.46
CA ALA A 23 -1.67 -3.48 3.67
C ALA A 23 -0.85 -2.20 3.63
N LEU A 24 -0.62 -1.67 2.43
CA LEU A 24 0.01 -0.38 2.22
C LEU A 24 -1.07 0.58 1.70
N TYR A 25 -1.16 1.75 2.33
CA TYR A 25 -2.11 2.80 1.97
C TYR A 25 -1.35 4.07 1.63
N ASP A 26 -1.77 4.72 0.55
CA ASP A 26 -1.36 6.09 0.24
C ASP A 26 -2.42 7.05 0.77
N VAL A 27 -1.98 8.03 1.56
CA VAL A 27 -2.86 9.06 2.13
C VAL A 27 -2.76 10.31 1.26
N ILE A 28 -3.91 10.75 0.73
CA ILE A 28 -4.03 12.00 -0.04
C ILE A 28 -4.63 13.06 0.90
N PRO A 29 -3.87 14.07 1.34
CA PRO A 29 -4.41 15.14 2.19
C PRO A 29 -5.53 15.91 1.50
N ARG A 30 -6.43 16.52 2.27
CA ARG A 30 -7.44 17.41 1.67
C ARG A 30 -6.79 18.66 1.08
N GLY A 31 -7.37 19.16 -0.02
CA GLY A 31 -6.98 20.43 -0.63
C GLY A 31 -5.71 20.37 -1.49
N VAL A 32 -5.15 19.19 -1.75
CA VAL A 32 -4.08 19.00 -2.74
C VAL A 32 -4.66 18.51 -4.06
N GLU A 33 -4.09 18.97 -5.17
CA GLU A 33 -4.36 18.37 -6.48
C GLU A 33 -3.69 17.00 -6.53
N SER A 34 -4.45 15.97 -6.89
CA SER A 34 -3.98 14.59 -7.04
C SER A 34 -4.15 14.16 -8.48
N GLU A 35 -3.11 13.52 -9.04
CA GLU A 35 -3.17 12.89 -10.37
C GLU A 35 -3.96 11.57 -10.35
N VAL A 36 -4.20 11.03 -9.15
CA VAL A 36 -5.06 9.85 -8.94
C VAL A 36 -6.50 10.34 -8.81
N ASP A 37 -7.35 9.89 -9.74
CA ASP A 37 -8.81 10.02 -9.64
C ASP A 37 -9.31 9.21 -8.45
N VAL A 38 -9.39 9.85 -7.28
CA VAL A 38 -10.06 9.25 -6.13
C VAL A 38 -11.56 9.32 -6.42
N PRO A 39 -12.31 8.21 -6.35
CA PRO A 39 -13.75 8.26 -6.45
C PRO A 39 -14.22 9.22 -5.37
N THR A 40 -14.74 10.38 -5.78
CA THR A 40 -15.43 11.26 -4.85
C THR A 40 -16.62 10.45 -4.42
N VAL A 41 -16.61 9.93 -3.19
CA VAL A 41 -17.82 9.40 -2.56
C VAL A 41 -18.77 10.58 -2.60
N GLY A 42 -19.66 10.59 -3.59
CA GLY A 42 -20.45 11.77 -3.92
C GLY A 42 -21.18 12.23 -2.67
N ASP A 43 -21.33 13.55 -2.51
CA ASP A 43 -21.92 14.19 -1.32
C ASP A 43 -22.98 13.29 -0.70
N LEU A 44 -22.62 12.67 0.44
CA LEU A 44 -23.51 11.76 1.13
C LEU A 44 -24.75 12.58 1.47
N LYS A 45 -25.88 12.29 0.80
CA LYS A 45 -27.10 13.12 0.83
C LYS A 45 -27.63 13.42 2.24
N TYR A 46 -27.21 12.64 3.23
CA TYR A 46 -27.67 12.73 4.61
C TYR A 46 -26.53 12.98 5.62
N GLN A 47 -25.30 13.26 5.15
CA GLN A 47 -24.14 13.40 6.02
C GLN A 47 -23.29 14.59 5.57
N GLU A 48 -23.22 15.63 6.42
CA GLU A 48 -22.26 16.71 6.22
C GLU A 48 -20.88 16.21 6.64
N THR A 49 -19.98 16.02 5.68
CA THR A 49 -18.59 15.61 5.93
C THR A 49 -17.69 16.82 6.18
N GLN A 50 -18.13 17.74 7.05
CA GLN A 50 -17.28 18.84 7.50
C GLN A 50 -16.53 18.40 8.78
N PRO A 51 -15.20 18.47 8.81
CA PRO A 51 -14.46 18.27 10.05
C PRO A 51 -14.92 19.30 11.08
N SER A 52 -15.09 18.88 12.34
CA SER A 52 -15.38 19.80 13.43
C SER A 52 -14.16 20.68 13.72
N ASP A 53 -14.34 21.82 14.40
CA ASP A 53 -13.23 22.67 14.85
C ASP A 53 -12.16 21.88 15.64
N ALA A 54 -12.60 20.87 16.40
CA ALA A 54 -11.70 19.99 17.14
C ALA A 54 -10.93 19.02 16.22
N ALA A 55 -11.54 18.56 15.13
CA ALA A 55 -10.88 17.72 14.14
C ALA A 55 -9.89 18.54 13.29
N GLU A 56 -10.22 19.79 12.95
CA GLU A 56 -9.28 20.70 12.26
C GLU A 56 -8.07 21.07 13.13
N ALA A 57 -8.27 21.16 14.45
CA ALA A 57 -7.21 21.40 15.41
C ALA A 57 -6.42 20.12 15.80
N SER A 58 -6.86 18.95 15.35
CA SER A 58 -6.23 17.66 15.65
C SER A 58 -5.01 17.41 14.76
N ASP A 59 -4.02 16.70 15.28
CA ASP A 59 -2.88 16.21 14.51
C ASP A 59 -3.11 14.81 13.92
N GLU A 60 -4.32 14.26 14.05
CA GLU A 60 -4.73 12.97 13.48
C GLU A 60 -4.87 13.03 11.96
N LEU A 61 -4.25 12.08 11.26
CA LEU A 61 -4.34 11.91 9.81
C LEU A 61 -5.45 10.93 9.42
N LEU A 62 -5.58 9.83 10.16
CA LEU A 62 -6.59 8.79 9.94
C LEU A 62 -6.78 7.96 11.21
N THR A 63 -7.86 7.18 11.25
CA THR A 63 -8.10 6.16 12.29
C THR A 63 -8.16 4.78 11.66
N LEU A 64 -7.26 3.89 12.06
CA LEU A 64 -7.28 2.50 11.65
C LEU A 64 -8.22 1.72 12.57
N LYS A 65 -9.24 1.09 11.97
CA LYS A 65 -10.14 0.14 12.63
C LYS A 65 -9.88 -1.26 12.05
N LEU A 66 -9.46 -2.20 12.89
CA LEU A 66 -9.21 -3.58 12.51
C LEU A 66 -10.01 -4.51 13.42
N ARG A 67 -10.72 -5.47 12.83
CA ARG A 67 -11.41 -6.53 13.57
C ARG A 67 -10.66 -7.85 13.39
N TYR A 68 -10.52 -8.61 14.46
CA TYR A 68 -9.93 -9.95 14.42
C TYR A 68 -10.68 -10.90 15.36
N LYS A 69 -10.53 -12.21 15.16
CA LYS A 69 -11.02 -13.26 16.07
C LYS A 69 -9.81 -14.03 16.61
N GLU A 70 -9.89 -14.51 17.84
CA GLU A 70 -8.90 -15.46 18.35
C GLU A 70 -9.07 -16.81 17.63
N PRO A 71 -8.01 -17.65 17.50
CA PRO A 71 -8.09 -18.90 16.75
C PRO A 71 -9.23 -19.84 17.16
N ASP A 72 -9.60 -19.84 18.45
CA ASP A 72 -10.69 -20.64 19.02
C ASP A 72 -11.88 -19.77 19.50
N GLY A 73 -11.91 -18.49 19.10
CA GLY A 73 -12.90 -17.50 19.56
C GLY A 73 -13.99 -17.25 18.52
N ASP A 74 -15.24 -17.30 18.96
CA ASP A 74 -16.40 -17.01 18.09
C ASP A 74 -16.72 -15.51 17.98
N GLU A 75 -16.21 -14.69 18.91
CA GLU A 75 -16.46 -13.25 18.97
C GLU A 75 -15.30 -12.44 18.39
N SER A 76 -15.61 -11.44 17.57
CA SER A 76 -14.60 -10.53 17.04
C SER A 76 -14.26 -9.36 17.97
N GLN A 77 -12.97 -9.05 18.06
CA GLN A 77 -12.39 -7.94 18.80
C GLN A 77 -12.05 -6.77 17.88
N LEU A 78 -12.37 -5.55 18.31
CA LEU A 78 -12.03 -4.32 17.59
C LEU A 78 -10.74 -3.70 18.13
N ILE A 79 -9.79 -3.47 17.23
CA ILE A 79 -8.62 -2.61 17.44
C ILE A 79 -8.90 -1.28 16.75
N GLU A 80 -8.87 -0.20 17.52
CA GLU A 80 -8.97 1.17 17.02
C GLU A 80 -7.68 1.94 17.37
N ARG A 81 -7.08 2.56 16.36
CA ARG A 81 -5.82 3.29 16.49
C ARG A 81 -5.82 4.55 15.64
N PRO A 82 -5.81 5.76 16.25
CA PRO A 82 -5.55 6.98 15.50
C PRO A 82 -4.08 7.04 15.08
N LEU A 83 -3.83 7.48 13.85
CA LEU A 83 -2.51 7.77 13.32
C LEU A 83 -2.32 9.28 13.29
N THR A 84 -1.40 9.80 14.08
CA THR A 84 -1.06 11.23 14.12
C THR A 84 0.05 11.59 13.14
N GLN A 85 0.20 12.88 12.84
CA GLN A 85 1.32 13.41 12.05
C GLN A 85 2.68 13.05 12.67
N GLU A 86 2.82 13.13 13.99
CA GLU A 86 4.05 12.70 14.67
C GLU A 86 4.32 11.21 14.42
N ALA A 87 3.29 10.36 14.51
CA ALA A 87 3.42 8.93 14.27
C ALA A 87 3.81 8.61 12.82
N ALA A 88 3.33 9.40 11.85
CA ALA A 88 3.69 9.27 10.44
C ALA A 88 5.14 9.71 10.15
N ASN A 89 5.71 10.62 10.97
CA ASN A 89 7.08 11.10 10.81
C ASN A 89 8.14 10.23 11.51
N ARG A 90 7.74 9.09 12.08
CA ARG A 90 8.67 8.16 12.76
C ARG A 90 9.60 7.50 11.75
N GLU A 91 10.75 7.05 12.27
CA GLU A 91 11.69 6.28 11.48
C GLU A 91 11.02 5.02 10.91
N VAL A 92 11.14 4.85 9.60
CA VAL A 92 10.54 3.75 8.87
C VAL A 92 11.32 2.47 9.16
N SER A 93 10.64 1.39 9.54
CA SER A 93 11.30 0.12 9.81
C SER A 93 11.87 -0.50 8.53
N PRO A 94 12.96 -1.30 8.64
CA PRO A 94 13.48 -2.04 7.48
C PRO A 94 12.40 -2.92 6.81
N ASP A 95 11.49 -3.51 7.60
CA ASP A 95 10.42 -4.35 7.07
C ASP A 95 9.41 -3.55 6.26
N PHE A 96 9.06 -2.34 6.69
CA PHE A 96 8.19 -1.48 5.92
C PHE A 96 8.86 -1.07 4.60
N SER A 97 10.13 -0.65 4.63
CA SER A 97 10.88 -0.28 3.43
C SER A 97 10.97 -1.45 2.45
N PHE A 98 11.21 -2.67 2.95
CA PHE A 98 11.26 -3.86 2.10
C PHE A 98 9.89 -4.19 1.50
N ALA A 99 8.81 -4.17 2.30
CA ALA A 99 7.46 -4.42 1.81
C ALA A 99 7.04 -3.40 0.75
N ALA A 100 7.33 -2.11 0.97
CA ALA A 100 7.10 -1.04 0.00
C ALA A 100 7.89 -1.26 -1.29
N ALA A 101 9.13 -1.74 -1.21
CA ALA A 101 9.93 -2.08 -2.39
C ALA A 101 9.31 -3.23 -3.18
N VAL A 102 8.86 -4.30 -2.52
CA VAL A 102 8.23 -5.45 -3.18
C VAL A 102 6.92 -5.05 -3.87
N ALA A 103 6.05 -4.31 -3.17
CA ALA A 103 4.80 -3.82 -3.73
C ALA A 103 5.05 -2.88 -4.93
N GLY A 104 5.97 -1.92 -4.75
CA GLY A 104 6.36 -0.97 -5.79
C GLY A 104 6.96 -1.65 -7.02
N TYR A 105 7.79 -2.67 -6.83
CA TYR A 105 8.33 -3.47 -7.93
C TYR A 105 7.23 -4.17 -8.72
N GLY A 106 6.27 -4.80 -8.03
CA GLY A 106 5.10 -5.40 -8.67
C GLY A 106 4.28 -4.39 -9.47
N MET A 107 4.09 -3.18 -8.94
CA MET A 107 3.39 -2.09 -9.65
C MET A 107 4.12 -1.67 -10.92
N LEU A 108 5.46 -1.59 -10.89
CA LEU A 108 6.26 -1.27 -12.09
C LEU A 108 6.17 -2.38 -13.13
N LEU A 109 6.33 -3.64 -12.73
CA LEU A 109 6.33 -4.78 -13.65
C LEU A 109 4.99 -4.94 -14.38
N ARG A 110 3.87 -4.63 -13.72
CA ARG A 110 2.54 -4.72 -14.32
C ARG A 110 2.07 -3.44 -15.01
N ASP A 111 2.92 -2.43 -15.10
CA ASP A 111 2.58 -1.11 -15.64
C ASP A 111 1.32 -0.50 -14.97
N SER A 112 1.26 -0.57 -13.64
CA SER A 112 0.09 -0.16 -12.86
C SER A 112 -0.23 1.32 -13.05
N GLU A 113 -1.51 1.67 -13.25
CA GLU A 113 -1.97 3.08 -13.27
C GLU A 113 -1.63 3.82 -11.96
N TYR A 114 -1.67 3.10 -10.82
CA TYR A 114 -1.33 3.63 -9.50
C TYR A 114 0.18 3.69 -9.20
N LYS A 115 1.08 3.37 -10.14
CA LYS A 115 2.53 3.40 -9.86
C LYS A 115 3.09 4.83 -9.71
N GLY A 116 2.31 5.85 -10.10
CA GLY A 116 2.71 7.25 -10.04
C GLY A 116 4.06 7.51 -10.70
N SER A 117 4.93 8.24 -10.01
CA SER A 117 6.31 8.55 -10.44
C SER A 117 7.36 7.54 -9.98
N LEU A 118 6.93 6.36 -9.51
CA LEU A 118 7.83 5.33 -9.02
C LEU A 118 8.81 4.89 -10.12
N THR A 119 10.06 4.66 -9.75
CA THR A 119 11.12 4.19 -10.66
C THR A 119 11.79 2.94 -10.11
N LEU A 120 12.41 2.14 -10.98
CA LEU A 120 13.21 0.99 -10.55
C LEU A 120 14.34 1.40 -9.60
N ASP A 121 14.95 2.58 -9.81
CA ASP A 121 15.97 3.11 -8.90
C ASP A 121 15.38 3.46 -7.52
N ALA A 122 14.14 3.94 -7.44
CA ALA A 122 13.46 4.17 -6.16
C ALA A 122 13.14 2.85 -5.44
N VAL A 123 12.65 1.85 -6.17
CA VAL A 123 12.41 0.50 -5.64
C VAL A 123 13.70 -0.12 -5.09
N ARG A 124 14.82 -0.02 -5.82
CA ARG A 124 16.11 -0.53 -5.36
C ARG A 124 16.54 0.12 -4.04
N ARG A 125 16.44 1.45 -3.94
CA ARG A 125 16.78 2.18 -2.70
C ARG A 125 15.93 1.73 -1.51
N LEU A 126 14.62 1.55 -1.70
CA LEU A 126 13.74 1.03 -0.65
C LEU A 126 14.13 -0.39 -0.24
N ALA A 127 14.47 -1.25 -1.20
CA ALA A 127 14.91 -2.62 -0.93
C ALA A 127 16.24 -2.65 -0.16
N GLU A 128 17.19 -1.77 -0.51
CA GLU A 128 18.48 -1.60 0.18
C GLU A 128 18.27 -1.13 1.63
N GLN A 129 17.42 -0.12 1.85
CA GLN A 129 17.02 0.34 3.18
C GLN A 129 16.36 -0.78 3.99
N GLY A 130 15.59 -1.63 3.32
CA GLY A 130 14.91 -2.76 3.91
C GLY A 130 15.75 -4.02 4.09
N ARG A 131 17.03 -4.05 3.68
CA ARG A 131 17.82 -5.30 3.70
C ARG A 131 18.00 -5.87 5.11
N GLY A 132 18.33 -5.03 6.10
CA GLY A 132 18.60 -5.49 7.47
C GLY A 132 19.71 -6.55 7.55
N GLU A 133 19.60 -7.47 8.52
CA GLU A 133 20.57 -8.56 8.76
C GLU A 133 20.52 -9.68 7.71
N ASP A 134 19.38 -9.87 7.05
CA ASP A 134 19.11 -10.84 5.98
C ASP A 134 19.85 -12.21 6.08
N PRO A 135 19.64 -13.01 7.14
CA PRO A 135 20.40 -14.26 7.33
C PRO A 135 20.19 -15.30 6.22
N SER A 136 19.05 -15.25 5.53
CA SER A 136 18.72 -16.15 4.41
C SER A 136 19.20 -15.64 3.06
N GLY A 137 19.65 -14.38 2.96
CA GLY A 137 20.02 -13.73 1.71
C GLY A 137 18.84 -13.41 0.78
N THR A 138 17.60 -13.53 1.27
CA THR A 138 16.39 -13.35 0.45
C THR A 138 16.23 -11.90 0.02
N ARG A 139 16.47 -10.95 0.93
CA ARG A 139 16.34 -9.51 0.60
C ARG A 139 17.45 -9.06 -0.33
N ALA A 140 18.66 -9.56 -0.14
CA ALA A 140 19.78 -9.36 -1.07
C ALA A 140 19.47 -9.91 -2.47
N GLY A 141 18.91 -11.12 -2.55
CA GLY A 141 18.48 -11.71 -3.82
C GLY A 141 17.40 -10.88 -4.52
N PHE A 142 16.44 -10.32 -3.78
CA PHE A 142 15.45 -9.40 -4.34
C PHE A 142 16.09 -8.12 -4.88
N ILE A 143 17.08 -7.54 -4.19
CA ILE A 143 17.80 -6.35 -4.67
C ILE A 143 18.48 -6.66 -6.02
N SER A 144 19.19 -7.79 -6.13
CA SER A 144 19.80 -8.22 -7.39
C SER A 144 18.78 -8.42 -8.51
N LEU A 145 17.60 -8.99 -8.21
CA LEU A 145 16.53 -9.15 -9.18
C LEU A 145 16.03 -7.79 -9.74
N VAL A 146 15.89 -6.78 -8.88
CA VAL A 146 15.49 -5.43 -9.28
C VAL A 146 16.56 -4.80 -10.20
N GLU A 147 17.85 -5.04 -9.92
CA GLU A 147 18.96 -4.56 -10.76
C GLU A 147 18.96 -5.21 -12.13
N ASP A 148 18.80 -6.54 -12.21
CA ASP A 148 18.80 -7.29 -13.46
C ASP A 148 17.66 -6.88 -14.39
N THR A 149 16.51 -6.49 -13.82
CA THR A 149 15.34 -6.03 -14.57
C THR A 149 15.63 -4.79 -15.40
N ARG A 150 16.52 -3.91 -14.93
CA ARG A 150 16.99 -2.76 -15.69
C ARG A 150 17.69 -3.19 -16.99
N GLY A 151 18.47 -4.27 -16.92
CA GLY A 151 19.15 -4.84 -18.08
C GLY A 151 18.19 -5.42 -19.11
N VAL A 152 17.10 -6.06 -18.66
CA VAL A 152 16.10 -6.67 -19.55
C VAL A 152 15.21 -5.61 -20.22
N LEU A 153 14.74 -4.61 -19.46
CA LEU A 153 13.89 -3.54 -20.03
C LEU A 153 14.65 -2.62 -20.99
N ALA A 154 15.96 -2.44 -20.79
CA ALA A 154 16.82 -1.70 -21.73
C ALA A 154 17.05 -2.44 -23.07
N VAL A 155 16.71 -3.73 -23.15
CA VAL A 155 17.02 -4.62 -24.30
C VAL A 155 15.76 -5.06 -25.05
N SER A 156 14.62 -4.36 -24.91
CA SER A 156 13.43 -4.66 -25.73
C SER A 156 13.74 -4.55 -27.24
N PRO A 157 13.29 -5.52 -28.07
CA PRO A 157 13.85 -5.81 -29.39
C PRO A 157 13.45 -4.76 -30.45
N PRO A 158 14.22 -4.64 -31.57
CA PRO A 158 13.81 -3.81 -32.69
C PRO A 158 12.43 -4.25 -33.20
N GLY A 159 11.55 -3.28 -33.39
CA GLY A 159 10.16 -3.48 -33.80
C GLY A 159 10.05 -4.35 -35.05
N LYS A 160 8.97 -5.14 -35.10
CA LYS A 160 8.60 -5.97 -36.25
C LYS A 160 8.72 -5.16 -37.55
N GLU A 161 9.70 -5.52 -38.37
CA GLU A 161 9.76 -5.07 -39.76
C GLU A 161 8.45 -5.45 -40.45
N GLY A 162 7.87 -4.48 -41.15
CA GLY A 162 6.67 -4.67 -41.95
C GLY A 162 6.89 -5.77 -42.98
N ASN A 163 5.97 -6.73 -43.02
CA ASN A 163 5.91 -7.76 -44.04
C ASN A 163 5.65 -7.08 -45.41
N PRO A 164 6.54 -7.17 -46.42
CA PRO A 164 6.21 -6.69 -47.75
C PRO A 164 5.25 -7.69 -48.39
N SER A 165 4.09 -7.17 -48.81
CA SER A 165 3.09 -7.92 -49.56
C SER A 165 3.69 -8.49 -50.86
N GLN A 166 3.49 -9.80 -51.05
CA GLN A 166 3.41 -10.49 -52.34
C GLN A 166 2.20 -11.41 -52.28
#